data_AF-A0A1F3JY45-F1
#
_entry.id   AF-A0A1F3JY45-F1
#
_cell.length_a   1.000
_cell.length_b   1.000
_cell.length_c   1.000
_cell.angle_alpha   90.00
_cell.angle_beta   90.00
_cell.angle_gamma   90.00
#
_symmetry.space_group_name_H-M   'P 1'
#
loop_
_entity.id
_entity.type
_entity.pdbx_description
1 polymer ?
#
loop_
_entity_poly.entity_id
_entity_poly.type
_entity_poly.pdbx_seq_one_letter_code
_entity_poly.pdbx_strand_id
1 'polypeptide(L)'
;MFIGLKKYVYLFVIQTIKYMNNFEASYEKILEFLKTISEKENFLKQIRKPKLSDIELISINFTSEYLSIDSRSYCYSGNKQICF
;
A
#
# COMPACT_ATOMS: atom_id res chain seq x y z
N MET A 1 -28.71 23.85 1.36
CA MET A 1 -28.23 22.84 0.38
C MET A 1 -26.74 22.46 0.51
N PHE A 2 -25.92 23.12 1.35
CA PHE A 2 -24.48 22.82 1.48
C PHE A 2 -24.09 21.87 2.64
N ILE A 3 -24.98 21.66 3.61
CA ILE A 3 -24.71 20.83 4.81
C ILE A 3 -24.61 19.33 4.44
N GLY A 4 -25.43 18.86 3.49
CA GLY A 4 -25.41 17.47 3.01
C GLY A 4 -24.11 17.11 2.27
N LEU A 5 -23.59 18.02 1.44
CA LEU A 5 -22.30 17.84 0.75
C LEU A 5 -21.13 17.79 1.73
N LYS A 6 -21.10 18.67 2.73
CA LYS A 6 -20.07 18.64 3.78
C LYS A 6 -20.10 17.34 4.60
N LYS A 7 -21.30 16.84 4.94
CA LYS A 7 -21.46 15.56 5.66
C LYS A 7 -21.04 14.36 4.81
N TYR A 8 -21.35 14.36 3.52
CA TYR A 8 -20.95 13.31 2.60
C TYR A 8 -19.43 13.26 2.39
N VAL A 9 -18.80 14.42 2.16
CA VAL A 9 -17.34 14.51 2.07
C VAL A 9 -16.67 14.02 3.35
N TYR A 10 -17.18 14.41 4.52
CA TYR A 10 -16.64 13.99 5.81
C TYR A 10 -16.78 12.47 6.03
N LEU A 11 -17.94 11.90 5.70
CA LEU A 11 -18.17 10.45 5.81
C LEU A 11 -17.26 9.66 4.86
N PHE A 12 -17.06 10.14 3.62
CA PHE A 12 -16.15 9.56 2.65
C PHE A 12 -14.70 9.61 3.13
N VAL A 13 -14.26 10.75 3.66
CA VAL A 13 -12.90 10.91 4.22
C VAL A 13 -12.68 9.95 5.39
N ILE A 14 -13.61 9.86 6.34
CA ILE A 14 -13.49 8.93 7.47
C ILE A 14 -13.43 7.48 7.00
N GLN A 15 -14.25 7.10 6.02
CA GLN A 15 -14.20 5.77 5.42
C GLN A 15 -12.79 5.54 4.86
N THR A 16 -12.26 6.42 4.01
CA THR A 16 -10.91 6.26 3.45
C THR A 16 -9.80 6.16 4.51
N ILE A 17 -9.86 6.96 5.57
CA ILE A 17 -8.90 6.91 6.69
C ILE A 17 -8.96 5.56 7.39
N LYS A 18 -10.16 5.04 7.67
CA LYS A 18 -10.34 3.74 8.32
C LYS A 18 -9.76 2.59 7.48
N TYR A 19 -9.94 2.63 6.17
CA TYR A 19 -9.36 1.64 5.26
C TYR A 19 -7.84 1.77 5.15
N MET A 20 -7.30 3.00 5.06
CA MET A 20 -5.85 3.24 5.03
C MET A 20 -5.15 2.80 6.32
N ASN A 21 -5.76 3.06 7.48
CA ASN A 21 -5.22 2.60 8.77
C ASN A 21 -5.19 1.06 8.87
N ASN A 22 -6.20 0.38 8.32
CA ASN A 22 -6.23 -1.08 8.30
C ASN A 22 -5.21 -1.67 7.31
N PHE A 23 -4.96 -0.97 6.21
CA PHE A 23 -3.94 -1.33 5.24
C PHE A 23 -2.53 -1.23 5.83
N GLU A 24 -2.20 -0.10 6.46
CA GLU A 24 -0.90 0.13 7.07
C GLU A 24 -0.57 -0.93 8.13
N ALA A 25 -1.51 -1.20 9.05
CA ALA A 25 -1.32 -2.21 10.08
C ALA A 25 -1.18 -3.64 9.52
N SER A 26 -1.87 -3.95 8.42
CA SER A 26 -1.76 -5.26 7.75
C SER A 26 -0.43 -5.37 7.00
N TYR A 27 -0.03 -4.29 6.33
CA TYR A 27 1.24 -4.19 5.62
C TYR A 27 2.43 -4.36 6.56
N GLU A 28 2.44 -3.67 7.71
CA GLU A 28 3.53 -3.77 8.69
C GLU A 28 3.70 -5.20 9.20
N LYS A 29 2.61 -5.90 9.51
CA LYS A 29 2.65 -7.30 9.96
C LYS A 29 3.20 -8.24 8.89
N ILE A 30 2.76 -8.08 7.65
CA ILE A 30 3.24 -8.90 6.52
C ILE A 30 4.72 -8.59 6.26
N LEU A 31 5.12 -7.32 6.32
CA LEU A 31 6.51 -6.91 6.14
C LEU A 31 7.42 -7.49 7.23
N GLU A 32 6.99 -7.46 8.48
CA GLU A 32 7.72 -8.06 9.60
C GLU A 32 7.89 -9.57 9.39
N PHE A 33 6.83 -10.26 8.98
CA PHE A 33 6.87 -11.69 8.65
C PHE A 33 7.80 -12.00 7.46
N LEU A 34 7.80 -11.19 6.41
CA LEU A 34 8.70 -11.42 5.27
C LEU A 34 10.17 -11.12 5.63
N LYS A 35 10.42 -10.15 6.51
CA LYS A 35 11.76 -9.86 7.02
C LYS A 35 12.36 -11.00 7.84
N THR A 36 11.55 -11.78 8.57
CA THR A 36 12.06 -12.93 9.32
C THR A 36 12.43 -14.11 8.42
N ILE A 37 11.83 -14.22 7.23
CA ILE A 37 12.08 -15.30 6.27
C ILE A 37 13.16 -14.92 5.26
N SER A 38 13.28 -13.64 4.92
CA SER A 38 14.21 -13.16 3.92
C SER A 38 15.60 -12.89 4.53
N GLU A 39 16.50 -13.86 4.43
CA GLU A 39 17.89 -13.72 4.89
C GLU A 39 18.75 -12.76 4.04
N LYS A 40 18.33 -12.41 2.81
CA LYS A 40 19.15 -11.60 1.89
C LYS A 40 18.33 -10.85 0.85
N GLU A 41 18.47 -9.53 0.80
CA GLU A 41 17.96 -8.71 -0.31
C GLU A 41 18.86 -8.92 -1.54
N ASN A 42 18.36 -9.66 -2.53
CA ASN A 42 19.06 -9.92 -3.79
C ASN A 42 18.84 -8.76 -4.76
N PHE A 43 19.47 -7.62 -4.49
CA PHE A 43 19.46 -6.51 -5.42
C PHE A 43 20.17 -6.90 -6.72
N LEU A 44 19.41 -7.08 -7.79
CA LEU A 44 19.97 -7.10 -9.13
C LEU A 44 20.73 -5.78 -9.36
N LYS A 45 21.90 -5.86 -9.99
CA LYS A 45 22.72 -4.68 -10.28
C LYS A 45 22.04 -3.85 -11.37
N GLN A 46 21.13 -2.97 -10.96
CA GLN A 46 20.37 -2.09 -11.85
C GLN A 46 21.02 -0.70 -11.93
N ILE A 47 20.96 -0.07 -13.11
CA ILE A 47 21.49 1.28 -13.34
C ILE A 47 20.71 2.32 -12.52
N ARG A 48 19.41 2.11 -12.34
CA ARG A 48 18.55 2.97 -11.51
C ARG A 48 18.34 2.32 -10.15
N LYS A 49 18.43 3.13 -9.09
CA LYS A 49 18.05 2.67 -7.75
C LYS A 49 16.53 2.53 -7.67
N PRO A 50 15.99 1.36 -7.27
CA PRO A 50 14.56 1.19 -7.10
C PRO A 50 14.04 2.06 -5.94
N LYS A 51 12.76 2.45 -6.00
CA LYS A 51 12.12 3.29 -4.97
C LYS A 51 11.67 2.50 -3.74
N LEU A 52 11.56 1.17 -3.87
CA LEU A 52 11.13 0.23 -2.85
C LEU A 52 12.02 -1.02 -2.93
N SER A 53 12.23 -1.69 -1.80
CA SER A 53 12.92 -2.97 -1.80
C SER A 53 11.99 -4.10 -2.26
N ASP A 54 12.57 -5.22 -2.70
CA ASP A 54 11.79 -6.35 -3.20
C ASP A 54 10.82 -6.89 -2.13
N ILE A 55 11.25 -6.87 -0.86
CA ILE A 55 10.43 -7.31 0.29
C ILE A 55 9.24 -6.36 0.49
N GLU A 56 9.47 -5.04 0.40
CA GLU A 56 8.40 -4.04 0.50
C GLU A 56 7.39 -4.16 -0.65
N LEU A 57 7.89 -4.50 -1.84
CA LEU A 57 7.04 -4.67 -3.01
C LEU A 57 6.17 -5.94 -2.89
N ILE A 58 6.74 -7.04 -2.41
CA ILE A 58 6.01 -8.28 -2.16
C ILE A 58 5.00 -8.11 -1.02
N SER A 59 5.35 -7.41 0.06
CA SER A 59 4.40 -7.15 1.15
C SER A 59 3.22 -6.30 0.67
N ILE A 60 3.43 -5.27 -0.14
CA ILE A 60 2.33 -4.49 -0.73
C ILE A 60 1.40 -5.39 -1.54
N ASN A 61 1.95 -6.27 -2.39
CA ASN A 61 1.15 -7.18 -3.21
C ASN A 61 0.27 -8.08 -2.33
N PHE A 62 0.85 -8.76 -1.34
CA PHE A 62 0.09 -9.61 -0.43
C PHE A 62 -0.95 -8.83 0.40
N THR A 63 -0.63 -7.63 0.83
CA THR A 63 -1.57 -6.80 1.60
C THR A 63 -2.76 -6.39 0.72
N SER A 64 -2.51 -6.09 -0.56
CA SER A 64 -3.55 -5.75 -1.52
C SER A 64 -4.48 -6.93 -1.83
N GLU A 65 -3.92 -8.13 -2.03
CA GLU A 65 -4.68 -9.37 -2.21
C GLU A 65 -5.50 -9.71 -0.95
N TYR A 66 -4.88 -9.63 0.23
CA TYR A 66 -5.52 -9.91 1.51
C TYR A 66 -6.72 -9.01 1.78
N LEU A 67 -6.61 -7.72 1.44
CA LEU A 67 -7.70 -6.75 1.61
C LEU A 67 -8.64 -6.69 0.40
N SER A 68 -8.43 -7.54 -0.62
CA SER A 68 -9.17 -7.54 -1.88
C SER A 68 -9.24 -6.16 -2.52
N ILE A 69 -8.15 -5.40 -2.41
CA ILE A 69 -8.01 -4.07 -3.02
C ILE A 69 -7.38 -4.28 -4.39
N ASP A 70 -8.02 -3.73 -5.42
CA ASP A 70 -7.46 -3.74 -6.76
C ASP A 70 -6.15 -2.95 -6.77
N SER A 71 -5.01 -3.64 -6.98
CA SER A 71 -3.65 -3.07 -6.88
C SER A 71 -3.45 -1.87 -7.83
N ARG A 72 -4.26 -1.76 -8.89
CA ARG A 72 -4.34 -0.58 -9.76
C ARG A 72 -4.79 0.70 -9.07
N SER A 73 -5.67 0.62 -8.07
CA SER A 73 -6.26 1.80 -7.41
C SER A 73 -5.24 2.58 -6.59
N TYR A 74 -4.21 1.91 -6.06
CA TYR A 74 -3.10 2.55 -5.36
C TYR A 74 -2.11 3.23 -6.33
N CYS A 75 -2.10 2.84 -7.60
CA CYS A 75 -1.15 3.33 -8.61
C CYS A 75 -1.44 4.76 -9.11
N TYR A 76 -2.68 5.24 -9.04
CA TYR A 76 -3.06 6.54 -9.63
C TYR A 76 -2.84 7.75 -8.71
N SER A 77 -2.39 7.56 -7.46
CA SER A 77 -2.08 8.66 -6.53
C SER A 77 -0.57 8.95 -6.46
N GLY A 78 -0.02 9.40 -7.59
CA GLY A 78 0.88 10.54 -7.61
C GLY A 78 2.32 10.47 -7.08
N ASN A 79 2.82 9.49 -6.31
CA ASN A 79 4.24 9.56 -5.88
C ASN A 79 5.04 8.29 -5.54
N LYS A 80 4.51 7.07 -5.71
CA LYS A 80 5.31 5.84 -5.69
C LYS A 80 4.81 4.92 -6.79
N GLN A 81 5.51 4.92 -7.92
CA GLN A 81 5.28 3.96 -9.01
C GLN A 81 5.67 2.56 -8.51
N ILE A 82 4.66 1.75 -8.20
CA ILE A 82 4.70 0.30 -8.40
C ILE A 82 3.39 -0.04 -9.08
N CYS A 83 3.41 -0.18 -10.41
CA CYS A 83 2.31 -0.80 -11.15
C CYS A 83 2.83 -2.14 -11.70
N PHE A 84 2.13 -3.23 -11.37
CA PHE A 84 2.18 -4.50 -12.10
C PHE A 84 1.07 -4.53 -13.14
#